data_AF-A0A1V4S1N0-F1
#
_entry.id   AF-A0A1V4S1N0-F1
#
_cell.length_a   1.000
_cell.length_b   1.000
_cell.length_c   1.000
_cell.angle_alpha   90.00
_cell.angle_beta   90.00
_cell.angle_gamma   90.00
#
_symmetry.space_group_name_H-M   'P 1'
#
loop_
_entity.id
_entity.type
_entity.pdbx_description
1 polymer ?
#
loop_
_entity_poly.entity_id
_entity_poly.type
_entity_poly.pdbx_seq_one_letter_code
_entity_poly.pdbx_strand_id
1 'polypeptide(L)'
;MQPKALDVNIAVSRVDVTVDKRYEVLKEVMGEYYGLRKGVQTFLEELCHPYKNWEFIVREARAYSLNYFNVLKTHPKGPDAAKLYIDIFFQAVDSSRDKAVILNAVDDLLVFIQRLIKDSGRDLFRFLGVLDYAFEQIRQSPEEIFFLFVKSFYQLDKLGRTYSQLAPSGSDLTAINRLLREYYQYSYHYWLEQGDAGLWFEKESGYAIKDAGLGEIFKPVSHKQLKAWQNELARISEKSDGNPGKILSQLTKLPGYGRIVGVYNEIPQKLLSAGRDKEQGNQWKLIYLLHIMDFTGLSSIHEETLRDINRTISWLIQHENPQLIEQALEKTFAILKISAEKFPGTALNCVLNMGRGVYKTDKNELVSFFMFDH
;
A
#
# COMPACT_ATOMS: atom_id res chain seq x y z
N MET A 1 34.69 31.65 -3.09
CA MET A 1 33.42 32.29 -2.69
C MET A 1 32.33 31.22 -2.61
N GLN A 2 32.15 30.66 -1.42
CA GLN A 2 30.97 29.94 -0.91
C GLN A 2 30.90 30.35 0.58
N PRO A 3 29.73 30.45 1.25
CA PRO A 3 28.38 30.58 0.74
C PRO A 3 27.56 31.58 1.60
N LYS A 4 27.54 32.87 1.26
CA LYS A 4 26.67 33.85 1.95
C LYS A 4 25.18 33.46 1.93
N ALA A 5 24.74 32.71 0.92
CA ALA A 5 23.36 32.22 0.83
C ALA A 5 23.04 31.09 1.83
N LEU A 6 24.01 30.22 2.16
CA LEU A 6 23.82 29.15 3.14
C LEU A 6 23.82 29.72 4.56
N ASP A 7 24.73 30.66 4.84
CA ASP A 7 24.80 31.33 6.14
C ASP A 7 23.57 32.20 6.40
N VAL A 8 23.00 32.84 5.37
CA VAL A 8 21.74 33.59 5.46
C VAL A 8 20.55 32.65 5.68
N ASN A 9 20.49 31.49 5.01
CA ASN A 9 19.43 30.49 5.27
C ASN A 9 19.54 29.89 6.69
N ILE A 10 20.75 29.68 7.21
CA ILE A 10 20.99 29.20 8.58
C ILE A 10 20.65 30.28 9.61
N ALA A 11 20.93 31.56 9.32
CA ALA A 11 20.60 32.68 10.21
C ALA A 11 19.10 32.97 10.28
N VAL A 12 18.35 32.77 9.19
CA VAL A 12 16.88 32.94 9.15
C VAL A 12 16.13 31.75 9.79
N SER A 13 16.77 30.58 9.88
CA SER A 13 16.20 29.37 10.49
C SER A 13 16.58 29.16 11.97
N ARG A 14 17.43 30.02 12.56
CA ARG A 14 17.69 30.03 14.01
C ARG A 14 16.53 30.70 14.75
N VAL A 15 15.44 29.98 14.88
CA VAL A 15 14.36 30.30 15.82
C VAL A 15 14.69 29.62 17.15
N ASP A 16 14.55 30.33 18.26
CA ASP A 16 14.62 29.71 19.58
C ASP A 16 13.39 28.83 19.78
N VAL A 17 13.55 27.52 19.58
CA VAL A 17 12.43 26.58 19.63
C VAL A 17 12.21 26.12 21.07
N THR A 18 11.11 26.54 21.65
CA THR A 18 10.63 25.98 22.92
C THR A 18 9.77 24.76 22.63
N VAL A 19 10.07 23.63 23.29
CA VAL A 19 9.24 22.42 23.21
C VAL A 19 7.86 22.72 23.82
N ASP A 20 6.81 22.45 23.04
CA ASP A 20 5.43 22.62 23.49
C ASP A 20 5.13 21.66 24.65
N LYS A 21 4.47 22.17 25.70
CA LYS A 21 4.10 21.41 26.90
C LYS A 21 3.37 20.11 26.60
N ARG A 22 2.62 20.04 25.49
CA ARG A 22 1.92 18.81 25.08
C ARG A 22 2.86 17.63 24.83
N TYR A 23 4.13 17.88 24.50
CA TYR A 23 5.13 16.86 24.21
C TYR A 23 6.03 16.50 25.39
N GLU A 24 5.89 17.19 26.53
CA GLU A 24 6.68 16.86 27.74
C GLU A 24 6.45 15.41 28.20
N VAL A 25 5.28 14.84 27.92
CA VAL A 25 5.00 13.41 28.19
C VAL A 25 5.94 12.49 27.40
N LEU A 26 6.28 12.80 26.15
CA LEU A 26 7.24 12.02 25.38
C LEU A 26 8.65 12.14 25.96
N LYS A 27 9.01 13.34 26.43
CA LYS A 27 10.30 13.57 27.10
C LYS A 27 10.41 12.81 28.41
N GLU A 28 9.34 12.77 29.20
CA GLU A 28 9.27 12.01 30.44
C GLU A 28 9.42 10.51 30.18
N VAL A 29 8.60 9.96 29.29
CA VAL A 29 8.57 8.52 28.98
C VAL A 29 9.90 8.06 28.36
N MET A 30 10.42 8.79 27.36
CA MET A 30 11.63 8.37 26.63
C MET A 30 12.93 8.85 27.29
N GLY A 31 12.84 9.83 28.20
CA GLY A 31 13.98 10.44 28.89
C GLY A 31 14.49 9.65 30.09
N GLU A 32 13.83 8.57 30.52
CA GLU A 32 14.34 7.68 31.56
C GLU A 32 15.69 7.06 31.18
N TYR A 33 15.96 6.90 29.89
CA TYR A 33 17.24 6.40 29.38
C TYR A 33 18.17 7.55 29.02
N TYR A 34 19.30 7.65 29.73
CA TYR A 34 20.28 8.73 29.56
C TYR A 34 20.77 8.85 28.10
N GLY A 35 20.91 7.73 27.39
CA GLY A 35 21.32 7.69 25.99
C GLY A 35 20.30 8.27 25.00
N LEU A 36 19.02 8.38 25.37
CA LEU A 36 17.95 8.88 24.50
C LEU A 36 17.65 10.35 24.70
N ARG A 37 17.97 10.92 25.87
CA ARG A 37 17.59 12.31 26.23
C ARG A 37 17.95 13.33 25.16
N LYS A 38 19.18 13.28 24.63
CA LYS A 38 19.63 14.23 23.62
C LYS A 38 18.87 14.05 22.29
N GLY A 39 18.70 12.80 21.85
CA GLY A 39 17.97 12.49 20.61
C GLY A 39 16.49 12.87 20.69
N VAL A 40 15.84 12.55 21.81
CA VAL A 40 14.44 12.93 22.08
C VAL A 40 14.30 14.44 22.14
N GLN A 41 15.22 15.16 22.78
CA GLN A 41 15.19 16.62 22.82
C GLN A 41 15.28 17.22 21.40
N THR A 42 16.22 16.76 20.57
CA THR A 42 16.32 17.20 19.17
C THR A 42 15.08 16.86 18.36
N PHE A 43 14.51 15.67 18.55
CA PHE A 43 13.24 15.28 17.91
C PHE A 43 12.09 16.21 18.28
N LEU A 44 11.94 16.56 19.56
CA LEU A 44 10.89 17.45 20.04
C LEU A 44 11.08 18.90 19.59
N GLU A 45 12.32 19.38 19.54
CA GLU A 45 12.66 20.68 18.96
C GLU A 45 12.28 20.74 17.48
N GLU A 46 12.64 19.72 16.68
CA GLU A 46 12.25 19.66 15.27
C GLU A 46 10.72 19.62 15.09
N LEU A 47 10.02 18.88 15.95
CA LEU A 47 8.57 18.80 15.96
C LEU A 47 7.87 20.12 16.35
N CYS A 48 8.57 21.01 17.06
CA CYS A 48 8.08 22.35 17.42
C CYS A 48 8.58 23.44 16.46
N HIS A 49 9.47 23.10 15.52
CA HIS A 49 10.03 24.05 14.58
C HIS A 49 8.94 24.57 13.60
N PRO A 50 8.96 25.86 13.20
CA PRO A 50 8.02 26.40 12.21
C PRO A 50 8.15 25.74 10.84
N TYR A 51 9.38 25.39 10.46
CA TYR A 51 9.69 24.70 9.19
C TYR A 51 10.09 23.26 9.49
N LYS A 52 9.10 22.41 9.73
CA LYS A 52 9.30 21.01 10.14
C LYS A 52 9.96 20.18 9.03
N ASN A 53 11.06 19.51 9.35
CA ASN A 53 11.57 18.43 8.53
C ASN A 53 10.76 17.15 8.79
N TRP A 54 9.66 16.99 8.06
CA TRP A 54 8.77 15.83 8.23
C TRP A 54 9.43 14.49 7.96
N GLU A 55 10.41 14.42 7.04
CA GLU A 55 11.16 13.19 6.78
C GLU A 55 11.93 12.74 8.05
N PHE A 56 12.62 13.69 8.70
CA PHE A 56 13.29 13.43 9.96
C PHE A 56 12.29 13.06 11.07
N ILE A 57 11.21 13.85 11.23
CA ILE A 57 10.21 13.63 12.29
C ILE A 57 9.57 12.25 12.17
N VAL A 58 9.13 11.85 10.99
CA VAL A 58 8.49 10.54 10.76
C VAL A 58 9.47 9.41 11.07
N ARG A 59 10.72 9.53 10.59
CA ARG A 59 11.77 8.54 10.84
C ARG A 59 12.07 8.37 12.33
N GLU A 60 12.21 9.47 13.06
CA GLU A 60 12.47 9.44 14.51
C GLU A 60 11.25 8.96 15.29
N ALA A 61 10.04 9.41 14.94
CA ALA A 61 8.79 8.94 15.56
C ALA A 61 8.65 7.42 15.42
N ARG A 62 8.92 6.88 14.23
CA ARG A 62 8.99 5.43 13.97
C ARG A 62 10.04 4.75 14.84
N ALA A 63 11.27 5.28 14.87
CA ALA A 63 12.35 4.69 15.66
C ALA A 63 12.00 4.64 17.15
N TYR A 64 11.50 5.73 17.73
CA TYR A 64 11.14 5.79 19.15
C TYR A 64 9.93 4.90 19.49
N SER A 65 8.88 4.96 18.68
CA SER A 65 7.65 4.20 18.93
C SER A 65 7.83 2.68 18.76
N LEU A 66 8.73 2.22 17.89
CA LEU A 66 8.94 0.79 17.62
C LEU A 66 10.13 0.20 18.37
N ASN A 67 11.32 0.82 18.27
CA ASN A 67 12.56 0.24 18.82
C ASN A 67 12.58 0.35 20.36
N TYR A 68 11.94 1.38 20.91
CA TYR A 68 11.82 1.60 22.35
C TYR A 68 10.41 1.31 22.88
N PHE A 69 9.65 0.49 22.14
CA PHE A 69 8.27 0.14 22.50
C PHE A 69 8.15 -0.42 23.92
N ASN A 70 9.14 -1.16 24.42
CA ASN A 70 9.09 -1.68 25.79
C ASN A 70 9.02 -0.57 26.84
N VAL A 71 9.74 0.54 26.61
CA VAL A 71 9.71 1.73 27.49
C VAL A 71 8.31 2.34 27.50
N LEU A 72 7.75 2.52 26.30
CA LEU A 72 6.39 3.03 26.13
C LEU A 72 5.36 2.14 26.83
N LYS A 73 5.47 0.82 26.68
CA LYS A 73 4.57 -0.17 27.25
C LYS A 73 4.58 -0.16 28.79
N THR A 74 5.77 -0.14 29.40
CA THR A 74 5.90 -0.30 30.86
C THR A 74 5.65 1.00 31.62
N HIS A 75 5.85 2.17 31.00
CA HIS A 75 5.69 3.45 31.69
C HIS A 75 4.21 3.75 32.01
N PRO A 76 3.88 4.33 33.19
CA PRO A 76 2.49 4.68 33.55
C PRO A 76 1.79 5.57 32.51
N LYS A 77 2.47 6.61 32.02
CA LYS A 77 2.03 7.51 30.93
C LYS A 77 2.22 6.97 29.51
N GLY A 78 2.50 5.67 29.38
CA GLY A 78 2.67 4.99 28.11
C GLY A 78 1.52 5.23 27.11
N PRO A 79 0.25 5.09 27.51
CA PRO A 79 -0.89 5.36 26.63
C PRO A 79 -0.93 6.80 26.12
N ASP A 80 -0.66 7.79 26.97
CA ASP A 80 -0.64 9.21 26.57
C ASP A 80 0.47 9.49 25.55
N ALA A 81 1.66 8.94 25.77
CA ALA A 81 2.76 9.01 24.81
C ALA A 81 2.45 8.28 23.49
N ALA A 82 1.79 7.11 23.55
CA ALA A 82 1.39 6.37 22.36
C ALA A 82 0.39 7.17 21.51
N LYS A 83 -0.57 7.85 22.16
CA LYS A 83 -1.49 8.76 21.50
C LYS A 83 -0.75 9.91 20.81
N LEU A 84 0.27 10.49 21.44
CA LEU A 84 1.07 11.55 20.81
C LEU A 84 1.82 11.06 19.56
N TYR A 85 2.32 9.82 19.52
CA TYR A 85 2.91 9.28 18.29
C TYR A 85 1.88 9.16 17.17
N ILE A 86 0.65 8.73 17.48
CA ILE A 86 -0.45 8.70 16.51
C ILE A 86 -0.72 10.12 15.99
N ASP A 87 -0.84 11.10 16.88
CA ASP A 87 -1.07 12.51 16.52
C ASP A 87 0.07 13.06 15.63
N ILE A 88 1.32 12.64 15.86
CA ILE A 88 2.48 13.06 15.08
C ILE A 88 2.43 12.48 13.66
N PHE A 89 2.10 11.19 13.51
CA PHE A 89 1.95 10.59 12.18
C PHE A 89 0.81 11.25 11.39
N PHE A 90 -0.34 11.52 12.02
CA PHE A 90 -1.42 12.27 11.36
C PHE A 90 -1.01 13.69 10.97
N GLN A 91 -0.30 14.41 11.85
CA GLN A 91 0.22 15.74 11.51
C GLN A 91 1.16 15.71 10.29
N ALA A 92 2.00 14.67 10.18
CA ALA A 92 2.88 14.49 9.02
C ALA A 92 2.07 14.21 7.74
N VAL A 93 1.02 13.40 7.83
CA VAL A 93 0.09 13.12 6.72
C VAL A 93 -0.61 14.40 6.25
N ASP A 94 -1.09 15.23 7.18
CA ASP A 94 -1.85 16.43 6.86
C ASP A 94 -0.98 17.61 6.38
N SER A 95 0.27 17.69 6.86
CA SER A 95 1.10 18.88 6.69
C SER A 95 2.26 18.71 5.70
N SER A 96 2.65 17.48 5.38
CA SER A 96 3.74 17.24 4.42
C SER A 96 3.27 17.53 2.99
N ARG A 97 4.18 18.05 2.17
CA ARG A 97 3.99 18.17 0.70
C ARG A 97 4.67 17.04 -0.07
N ASP A 98 5.51 16.27 0.61
CA ASP A 98 6.23 15.14 0.03
C ASP A 98 5.38 13.86 0.18
N LYS A 99 4.97 13.29 -0.96
CA LYS A 99 4.17 12.06 -1.03
C LYS A 99 4.89 10.86 -0.41
N ALA A 100 6.22 10.78 -0.50
CA ALA A 100 6.97 9.69 0.11
C ALA A 100 6.90 9.76 1.64
N VAL A 101 6.98 10.97 2.20
CA VAL A 101 6.84 11.19 3.65
C VAL A 101 5.42 10.86 4.13
N ILE A 102 4.38 11.26 3.37
CA ILE A 102 2.98 10.92 3.69
C ILE A 102 2.78 9.39 3.70
N LEU A 103 3.27 8.69 2.68
CA LEU A 103 3.18 7.23 2.60
C LEU A 103 3.92 6.55 3.75
N ASN A 104 5.14 7.00 4.07
CA ASN A 104 5.90 6.48 5.19
C ASN A 104 5.18 6.71 6.52
N ALA A 105 4.56 7.88 6.73
CA ALA A 105 3.80 8.16 7.95
C ALA A 105 2.58 7.25 8.10
N VAL A 106 1.85 6.98 7.01
CA VAL A 106 0.73 6.03 6.98
C VAL A 106 1.20 4.61 7.33
N ASP A 107 2.27 4.13 6.68
CA ASP A 107 2.80 2.80 6.90
C ASP A 107 3.35 2.63 8.33
N ASP A 108 4.11 3.61 8.81
CA ASP A 108 4.69 3.59 10.16
C ASP A 108 3.61 3.67 11.25
N LEU A 109 2.52 4.43 11.03
CA LEU A 109 1.36 4.43 11.91
C LEU A 109 0.71 3.05 11.98
N LEU A 110 0.48 2.39 10.84
CA LEU A 110 -0.12 1.05 10.81
C LEU A 110 0.77 0.00 11.47
N VAL A 111 2.10 0.08 11.26
CA VAL A 111 3.08 -0.78 11.95
C VAL A 111 3.06 -0.53 13.46
N PHE A 112 2.97 0.73 13.89
CA PHE A 112 2.92 1.07 15.30
C PHE A 112 1.62 0.57 15.96
N ILE A 113 0.47 0.72 15.31
CA ILE A 113 -0.80 0.12 15.77
C ILE A 113 -0.66 -1.40 15.86
N GLN A 114 -0.03 -2.04 14.87
CA GLN A 114 0.23 -3.48 14.91
C GLN A 114 1.10 -3.88 16.11
N ARG A 115 2.14 -3.09 16.40
CA ARG A 115 3.03 -3.27 17.55
C ARG A 115 2.27 -3.16 18.86
N LEU A 116 1.42 -2.14 19.00
CA LEU A 116 0.54 -1.96 20.16
C LEU A 116 -0.35 -3.19 20.38
N ILE A 117 -0.98 -3.71 19.33
CA ILE A 117 -1.87 -4.87 19.44
C ILE A 117 -1.10 -6.15 19.81
N LYS A 118 0.04 -6.41 19.16
CA LYS A 118 0.77 -7.68 19.30
C LYS A 118 1.64 -7.76 20.54
N ASP A 119 2.35 -6.68 20.87
CA ASP A 119 3.48 -6.75 21.79
C ASP A 119 3.19 -6.14 23.15
N SER A 120 2.01 -5.56 23.34
CA SER A 120 1.54 -5.11 24.66
C SER A 120 1.25 -6.28 25.60
N GLY A 121 0.91 -7.46 25.07
CA GLY A 121 0.61 -8.65 25.87
C GLY A 121 -0.48 -8.37 26.91
N ARG A 122 -0.18 -8.62 28.20
CA ARG A 122 -1.12 -8.37 29.30
C ARG A 122 -1.42 -6.88 29.53
N ASP A 123 -0.59 -5.97 29.03
CA ASP A 123 -0.79 -4.53 29.18
C ASP A 123 -1.71 -3.93 28.10
N LEU A 124 -2.18 -4.73 27.14
CA LEU A 124 -3.01 -4.24 26.03
C LEU A 124 -4.26 -3.49 26.49
N PHE A 125 -4.86 -3.88 27.64
CA PHE A 125 -6.04 -3.21 28.18
C PHE A 125 -5.84 -1.71 28.43
N ARG A 126 -4.60 -1.28 28.69
CA ARG A 126 -4.24 0.14 28.93
C ARG A 126 -4.23 0.98 27.65
N PHE A 127 -4.09 0.31 26.50
CA PHE A 127 -3.98 0.95 25.18
C PHE A 127 -5.29 0.90 24.37
N LEU A 128 -6.37 0.30 24.90
CA LEU A 128 -7.63 0.16 24.16
C LEU A 128 -8.18 1.53 23.69
N GLY A 129 -8.21 2.53 24.58
CA GLY A 129 -8.66 3.88 24.22
C GLY A 129 -7.76 4.56 23.19
N VAL A 130 -6.46 4.23 23.16
CA VAL A 130 -5.50 4.73 22.16
C VAL A 130 -5.76 4.07 20.80
N LEU A 131 -6.06 2.76 20.80
CA LEU A 131 -6.43 2.03 19.59
C LEU A 131 -7.76 2.53 19.02
N ASP A 132 -8.78 2.73 19.86
CA ASP A 132 -10.07 3.27 19.44
C ASP A 132 -9.91 4.66 18.83
N TYR A 133 -9.08 5.51 19.46
CA TYR A 133 -8.73 6.81 18.92
C TYR A 133 -8.08 6.69 17.54
N ALA A 134 -7.06 5.84 17.39
CA ALA A 134 -6.38 5.62 16.11
C ALA A 134 -7.37 5.14 15.04
N PHE A 135 -8.23 4.19 15.36
CA PHE A 135 -9.20 3.62 14.41
C PHE A 135 -10.20 4.67 13.92
N GLU A 136 -10.71 5.52 14.82
CA GLU A 136 -11.62 6.60 14.44
C GLU A 136 -10.93 7.70 13.63
N GLN A 137 -9.67 8.05 13.94
CA GLN A 137 -8.91 9.02 13.13
C GLN A 137 -8.64 8.50 11.71
N ILE A 138 -8.27 7.23 11.55
CA ILE A 138 -8.13 6.60 10.23
C ILE A 138 -9.48 6.67 9.49
N ARG A 139 -10.58 6.25 10.14
CA ARG A 139 -11.91 6.22 9.53
C ARG A 139 -12.42 7.60 9.09
N GLN A 140 -12.06 8.65 9.83
CA GLN A 140 -12.50 10.03 9.58
C GLN A 140 -11.55 10.80 8.64
N SER A 141 -10.47 10.16 8.18
CA SER A 141 -9.53 10.79 7.26
C SER A 141 -10.20 11.14 5.93
N PRO A 142 -9.78 12.22 5.25
CA PRO A 142 -10.24 12.52 3.90
C PRO A 142 -10.04 11.34 2.95
N GLU A 143 -10.90 11.19 1.95
CA GLU A 143 -10.95 10.01 1.08
C GLU A 143 -9.58 9.65 0.47
N GLU A 144 -8.85 10.64 -0.04
CA GLU A 144 -7.52 10.44 -0.64
C GLU A 144 -6.51 9.85 0.36
N ILE A 145 -6.58 10.30 1.61
CA ILE A 145 -5.74 9.82 2.71
C ILE A 145 -6.20 8.45 3.18
N PHE A 146 -7.52 8.25 3.32
CA PHE A 146 -8.10 6.96 3.68
C PHE A 146 -7.68 5.87 2.69
N PHE A 147 -7.65 6.19 1.40
CA PHE A 147 -7.20 5.24 0.37
C PHE A 147 -5.74 4.81 0.56
N LEU A 148 -4.87 5.65 1.12
CA LEU A 148 -3.49 5.25 1.46
C LEU A 148 -3.48 4.14 2.52
N PHE A 149 -4.34 4.23 3.54
CA PHE A 149 -4.50 3.16 4.53
C PHE A 149 -5.09 1.89 3.92
N VAL A 150 -6.06 2.03 3.00
CA VAL A 150 -6.70 0.88 2.33
C VAL A 150 -5.68 0.07 1.51
N LYS A 151 -4.81 0.75 0.75
CA LYS A 151 -3.83 0.11 -0.14
C LYS A 151 -2.47 -0.20 0.51
N SER A 152 -2.25 0.21 1.76
CA SER A 152 -0.99 -0.04 2.48
C SER A 152 -0.65 -1.53 2.54
N PHE A 153 0.64 -1.86 2.53
CA PHE A 153 1.10 -3.23 2.78
C PHE A 153 0.61 -3.79 4.13
N TYR A 154 0.46 -2.91 5.13
CA TYR A 154 -0.02 -3.23 6.47
C TYR A 154 -1.55 -3.22 6.56
N GLN A 155 -2.18 -4.23 5.95
CA GLN A 155 -3.62 -4.28 5.72
C GLN A 155 -4.48 -4.21 7.00
N LEU A 156 -5.52 -3.36 6.97
CA LEU A 156 -6.47 -3.14 8.07
C LEU A 156 -7.25 -4.40 8.46
N ASP A 157 -7.63 -5.26 7.51
CA ASP A 157 -8.33 -6.52 7.80
C ASP A 157 -7.45 -7.51 8.60
N LYS A 158 -6.14 -7.54 8.33
CA LYS A 158 -5.16 -8.31 9.12
C LYS A 158 -5.00 -7.74 10.52
N LEU A 159 -5.01 -6.41 10.68
CA LEU A 159 -5.02 -5.75 11.99
C LEU A 159 -6.27 -6.14 12.78
N GLY A 160 -7.45 -6.05 12.16
CA GLY A 160 -8.72 -6.47 12.75
C GLY A 160 -8.73 -7.94 13.20
N ARG A 161 -8.20 -8.84 12.37
CA ARG A 161 -8.01 -10.26 12.72
C ARG A 161 -7.12 -10.43 13.96
N THR A 162 -5.99 -9.76 13.98
CA THR A 162 -5.03 -9.84 15.09
C THR A 162 -5.66 -9.28 16.37
N TYR A 163 -6.32 -8.13 16.28
CA TYR A 163 -6.97 -7.50 17.43
C TYR A 163 -8.12 -8.37 17.96
N SER A 164 -8.93 -8.98 17.10
CA SER A 164 -9.98 -9.91 17.51
C SER A 164 -9.48 -11.11 18.32
N GLN A 165 -8.22 -11.52 18.13
CA GLN A 165 -7.61 -12.66 18.83
C GLN A 165 -6.97 -12.26 20.15
N LEU A 166 -6.45 -11.03 20.24
CA LEU A 166 -5.64 -10.57 21.37
C LEU A 166 -6.38 -9.63 22.31
N ALA A 167 -7.47 -8.99 21.86
CA ALA A 167 -8.25 -8.08 22.68
C ALA A 167 -8.75 -8.77 23.96
N PRO A 168 -8.61 -8.14 25.14
CA PRO A 168 -9.14 -8.67 26.39
C PRO A 168 -10.64 -8.98 26.30
N SER A 169 -11.10 -10.00 27.03
CA SER A 169 -12.53 -10.33 27.09
C SER A 169 -13.33 -9.15 27.62
N GLY A 170 -14.43 -8.82 26.95
CA GLY A 170 -15.27 -7.66 27.31
C GLY A 170 -14.80 -6.32 26.75
N SER A 171 -13.73 -6.29 25.94
CA SER A 171 -13.32 -5.06 25.23
C SER A 171 -14.44 -4.55 24.33
N ASP A 172 -14.59 -3.23 24.25
CA ASP A 172 -15.41 -2.61 23.22
C ASP A 172 -14.69 -2.75 21.87
N LEU A 173 -15.37 -3.35 20.90
CA LEU A 173 -14.85 -3.57 19.55
C LEU A 173 -15.56 -2.68 18.52
N THR A 174 -16.29 -1.67 18.98
CA THR A 174 -17.11 -0.81 18.11
C THR A 174 -16.27 0.02 17.16
N ALA A 175 -15.17 0.64 17.62
CA ALA A 175 -14.32 1.49 16.78
C ALA A 175 -13.68 0.69 15.63
N ILE A 176 -13.07 -0.46 15.93
CA ILE A 176 -12.50 -1.34 14.90
C ILE A 176 -13.57 -1.87 13.94
N ASN A 177 -14.76 -2.20 14.42
CA ASN A 177 -15.86 -2.64 13.58
C ASN A 177 -16.29 -1.56 12.59
N ARG A 178 -16.38 -0.30 13.04
CA ARG A 178 -16.70 0.85 12.16
C ARG A 178 -15.61 1.06 11.11
N LEU A 179 -14.34 1.05 11.53
CA LEU A 179 -13.21 1.18 10.61
C LEU A 179 -13.20 0.08 9.54
N LEU A 180 -13.36 -1.18 9.94
CA LEU A 180 -13.36 -2.30 8.99
C LEU A 180 -14.56 -2.26 8.03
N ARG A 181 -15.73 -1.85 8.50
CA ARG A 181 -16.89 -1.66 7.61
C ARG A 181 -16.62 -0.61 6.56
N GLU A 182 -16.09 0.55 6.96
CA GLU A 182 -15.69 1.61 6.03
C GLU A 182 -14.64 1.11 5.04
N TYR A 183 -13.61 0.40 5.53
CA TYR A 183 -12.56 -0.20 4.71
C TYR A 183 -13.11 -1.16 3.65
N TYR A 184 -14.01 -2.08 4.03
CA TYR A 184 -14.59 -3.03 3.07
C TYR A 184 -15.55 -2.35 2.09
N GLN A 185 -16.37 -1.42 2.57
CA GLN A 185 -17.26 -0.65 1.72
C GLN A 185 -16.47 0.13 0.67
N TYR A 186 -15.44 0.84 1.09
CA TYR A 186 -14.51 1.55 0.21
C TYR A 186 -13.84 0.60 -0.77
N SER A 187 -13.27 -0.51 -0.28
CA SER A 187 -12.56 -1.49 -1.11
C SER A 187 -13.47 -2.04 -2.22
N TYR A 188 -14.69 -2.48 -1.89
CA TYR A 188 -15.60 -3.05 -2.90
C TYR A 188 -16.14 -2.00 -3.84
N HIS A 189 -16.43 -0.79 -3.35
CA HIS A 189 -16.85 0.31 -4.20
C HIS A 189 -15.77 0.66 -5.23
N TYR A 190 -14.53 0.86 -4.77
CA TYR A 190 -13.37 1.14 -5.61
C TYR A 190 -13.23 0.12 -6.75
N TRP A 191 -13.28 -1.18 -6.45
CA TRP A 191 -13.15 -2.23 -7.46
C TRP A 191 -14.36 -2.33 -8.39
N LEU A 192 -15.57 -2.01 -7.92
CA LEU A 192 -16.78 -1.98 -8.75
C LEU A 192 -16.86 -0.77 -9.69
N GLU A 193 -16.17 0.32 -9.35
CA GLU A 193 -16.01 1.49 -10.24
C GLU A 193 -15.00 1.22 -11.36
N GLN A 194 -14.10 0.26 -11.17
CA GLN A 194 -13.24 -0.20 -12.26
C GLN A 194 -14.04 -1.03 -13.28
N GLY A 195 -13.47 -1.24 -14.47
CA GLY A 195 -14.05 -2.18 -15.43
C GLY A 195 -13.96 -3.63 -14.93
N ASP A 196 -14.97 -4.45 -15.23
CA ASP A 196 -14.91 -5.88 -14.91
C ASP A 196 -13.74 -6.54 -15.63
N ALA A 197 -12.82 -7.12 -14.86
CA ALA A 197 -11.56 -7.67 -15.37
C ALA A 197 -11.75 -8.73 -16.45
N GLY A 198 -12.80 -9.55 -16.33
CA GLY A 198 -13.10 -10.58 -17.32
C GLY A 198 -13.61 -9.97 -18.62
N LEU A 199 -14.60 -9.08 -18.53
CA LEU A 199 -15.16 -8.40 -19.71
C LEU A 199 -14.11 -7.56 -20.44
N TRP A 200 -13.21 -6.91 -19.70
CA TRP A 200 -12.09 -6.19 -20.27
C TRP A 200 -11.17 -7.13 -21.04
N PHE A 201 -10.82 -8.28 -20.45
CA PHE A 201 -9.94 -9.26 -21.09
C PHE A 201 -10.57 -9.88 -22.35
N GLU A 202 -11.88 -10.17 -22.36
CA GLU A 202 -12.57 -10.65 -23.56
C GLU A 202 -12.46 -9.65 -24.71
N LYS A 203 -12.66 -8.36 -24.41
CA LYS A 203 -12.56 -7.29 -25.39
C LYS A 203 -11.14 -7.15 -25.95
N GLU A 204 -10.14 -7.20 -25.08
CA GLU A 204 -8.75 -6.96 -25.48
C GLU A 204 -8.09 -8.17 -26.17
N SER A 205 -8.43 -9.38 -25.72
CA SER A 205 -7.88 -10.63 -26.29
C SER A 205 -8.63 -11.12 -27.53
N GLY A 206 -9.89 -10.71 -27.71
CA GLY A 206 -10.78 -11.23 -28.76
C GLY A 206 -11.30 -12.65 -28.48
N TYR A 207 -10.99 -13.23 -27.32
CA TYR A 207 -11.47 -14.55 -26.90
C TYR A 207 -12.61 -14.42 -25.89
N ALA A 208 -13.73 -15.10 -26.15
CA ALA A 208 -14.77 -15.24 -25.14
C ALA A 208 -14.28 -16.11 -23.98
N ILE A 209 -14.41 -15.62 -22.73
CA ILE A 209 -13.98 -16.31 -21.51
C ILE A 209 -14.69 -17.65 -21.35
N LYS A 210 -15.97 -17.71 -21.74
CA LYS A 210 -16.76 -18.95 -21.67
C LYS A 210 -16.21 -20.01 -22.61
N ASP A 211 -15.91 -19.63 -23.85
CA ASP A 211 -15.44 -20.55 -24.89
C ASP A 211 -14.01 -21.03 -24.59
N ALA A 212 -13.20 -20.18 -23.99
CA ALA A 212 -11.84 -20.49 -23.56
C ALA A 212 -11.76 -21.17 -22.17
N GLY A 213 -12.89 -21.42 -21.49
CA GLY A 213 -12.90 -22.06 -20.16
C GLY A 213 -12.25 -21.23 -19.04
N LEU A 214 -12.11 -19.92 -19.22
CA LEU A 214 -11.38 -19.02 -18.31
C LEU A 214 -12.26 -18.49 -17.16
N GLY A 215 -13.54 -18.86 -17.10
CA GLY A 215 -14.53 -18.28 -16.18
C GLY A 215 -14.11 -18.34 -14.70
N GLU A 216 -13.53 -19.46 -14.28
CA GLU A 216 -13.09 -19.62 -12.88
C GLU A 216 -11.85 -18.78 -12.52
N ILE A 217 -11.06 -18.33 -13.50
CA ILE A 217 -9.90 -17.44 -13.28
C ILE A 217 -10.37 -16.05 -12.85
N PHE A 218 -11.39 -15.51 -13.53
CA PHE A 218 -11.89 -14.14 -13.32
C PHE A 218 -13.01 -14.05 -12.29
N LYS A 219 -13.72 -15.14 -12.02
CA LYS A 219 -14.84 -15.19 -11.06
C LYS A 219 -14.56 -14.50 -9.72
N PRO A 220 -13.39 -14.66 -9.07
CA PRO A 220 -13.15 -14.03 -7.77
C PRO A 220 -13.05 -12.50 -7.82
N VAL A 221 -12.71 -11.91 -8.97
CA VAL A 221 -12.63 -10.44 -9.17
C VAL A 221 -13.80 -9.89 -10.00
N SER A 222 -14.76 -10.75 -10.36
CA SER A 222 -15.94 -10.33 -11.12
C SER A 222 -16.83 -9.37 -10.32
N HIS A 223 -17.50 -8.46 -11.03
CA HIS A 223 -18.47 -7.54 -10.41
C HIS A 223 -19.60 -8.28 -9.70
N LYS A 224 -19.98 -9.46 -10.18
CA LYS A 224 -20.96 -10.32 -9.51
C LYS A 224 -20.46 -10.75 -8.12
N GLN A 225 -19.19 -11.15 -8.01
CA GLN A 225 -18.60 -11.57 -6.75
C GLN A 225 -18.39 -10.40 -5.78
N LEU A 226 -17.92 -9.26 -6.28
CA LEU A 226 -17.76 -8.03 -5.49
C LEU A 226 -19.10 -7.55 -4.92
N LYS A 227 -20.17 -7.53 -5.72
CA LYS A 227 -21.54 -7.23 -5.26
C LYS A 227 -22.04 -8.23 -4.22
N ALA A 228 -21.70 -9.52 -4.37
CA ALA A 228 -22.05 -10.52 -3.37
C ALA A 228 -21.37 -10.25 -2.01
N TRP A 229 -20.10 -9.83 -2.01
CA TRP A 229 -19.41 -9.44 -0.78
C TRP A 229 -19.95 -8.13 -0.18
N GLN A 230 -20.31 -7.15 -1.02
CA GLN A 230 -20.97 -5.92 -0.57
C GLN A 230 -22.32 -6.22 0.11
N ASN A 231 -23.11 -7.13 -0.46
CA ASN A 231 -24.37 -7.57 0.15
C ASN A 231 -24.14 -8.34 1.45
N GLU A 232 -23.10 -9.17 1.54
CA GLU A 232 -22.78 -9.87 2.79
C GLU A 232 -22.31 -8.90 3.87
N LEU A 233 -21.51 -7.87 3.52
CA LEU A 233 -21.09 -6.81 4.43
C LEU A 233 -22.30 -6.10 5.06
N ALA A 234 -23.32 -5.76 4.26
CA ALA A 234 -24.54 -5.12 4.76
C ALA A 234 -25.29 -6.00 5.78
N ARG A 235 -25.33 -7.33 5.54
CA ARG A 235 -26.04 -8.30 6.40
C ARG A 235 -25.33 -8.62 7.72
N ILE A 236 -24.03 -8.35 7.85
CA ILE A 236 -23.27 -8.66 9.09
C ILE A 236 -23.89 -7.94 10.31
N SER A 237 -24.36 -6.70 10.13
CA SER A 237 -25.01 -5.93 11.20
C SER A 237 -26.30 -6.58 11.69
N GLU A 238 -27.11 -7.09 10.76
CA GLU A 238 -28.41 -7.72 11.04
C GLU A 238 -28.24 -9.08 11.71
N LYS A 239 -27.28 -9.89 11.26
CA LYS A 239 -27.06 -11.27 11.74
C LYS A 239 -26.40 -11.37 13.12
N SER A 240 -25.80 -10.29 13.61
CA SER A 240 -24.94 -10.35 14.80
C SER A 240 -25.62 -9.90 16.09
N ASP A 241 -26.92 -9.58 16.05
CA ASP A 241 -27.70 -9.05 17.19
C ASP A 241 -27.03 -7.85 17.89
N GLY A 242 -26.25 -7.06 17.14
CA GLY A 242 -25.47 -5.96 17.68
C GLY A 242 -24.24 -6.34 18.51
N ASN A 243 -23.89 -7.62 18.67
CA ASN A 243 -22.73 -8.05 19.44
C ASN A 243 -21.40 -7.67 18.72
N PRO A 244 -20.56 -6.79 19.29
CA PRO A 244 -19.36 -6.31 18.62
C PRO A 244 -18.33 -7.40 18.30
N GLY A 245 -18.21 -8.42 19.15
CA GLY A 245 -17.29 -9.54 18.92
C GLY A 245 -17.72 -10.45 17.76
N LYS A 246 -19.04 -10.75 17.66
CA LYS A 246 -19.59 -11.49 16.53
C LYS A 246 -19.42 -10.72 15.22
N ILE A 247 -19.68 -9.41 15.24
CA ILE A 247 -19.49 -8.52 14.08
C ILE A 247 -18.03 -8.59 13.61
N LEU A 248 -17.06 -8.40 14.51
CA LEU A 248 -15.64 -8.42 14.16
C LEU A 248 -15.23 -9.79 13.58
N SER A 249 -15.70 -10.87 14.18
CA SER A 249 -15.44 -12.24 13.70
C SER A 249 -16.00 -12.50 12.29
N GLN A 250 -17.13 -11.89 11.92
CA GLN A 250 -17.68 -11.98 10.57
C GLN A 250 -16.94 -11.07 9.58
N LEU A 251 -16.66 -9.82 9.97
CA LEU A 251 -15.91 -8.86 9.15
C LEU A 251 -14.55 -9.40 8.76
N THR A 252 -13.85 -10.07 9.67
CA THR A 252 -12.50 -10.62 9.43
C THR A 252 -12.42 -11.76 8.42
N LYS A 253 -13.58 -12.34 8.02
CA LYS A 253 -13.68 -13.40 7.00
C LYS A 253 -13.83 -12.86 5.59
N LEU A 254 -14.23 -11.59 5.46
CA LEU A 254 -14.38 -10.94 4.16
C LEU A 254 -13.01 -10.70 3.50
N PRO A 255 -12.92 -10.74 2.15
CA PRO A 255 -11.69 -10.43 1.45
C PRO A 255 -11.44 -8.92 1.41
N GLY A 256 -10.34 -8.48 2.03
CA GLY A 256 -9.90 -7.09 1.94
C GLY A 256 -9.26 -6.75 0.60
N TYR A 257 -8.94 -5.47 0.44
CA TYR A 257 -8.24 -4.90 -0.70
C TYR A 257 -7.01 -5.71 -1.13
N GLY A 258 -6.08 -5.97 -0.21
CA GLY A 258 -4.85 -6.70 -0.53
C GLY A 258 -5.07 -8.14 -0.99
N ARG A 259 -6.16 -8.80 -0.55
CA ARG A 259 -6.51 -10.14 -1.07
C ARG A 259 -7.01 -10.05 -2.51
N ILE A 260 -7.78 -9.02 -2.85
CA ILE A 260 -8.23 -8.77 -4.24
C ILE A 260 -7.03 -8.47 -5.13
N VAL A 261 -6.10 -7.60 -4.70
CA VAL A 261 -4.83 -7.34 -5.39
C VAL A 261 -4.06 -8.65 -5.62
N GLY A 262 -4.00 -9.52 -4.61
CA GLY A 262 -3.38 -10.85 -4.73
C GLY A 262 -4.01 -11.70 -5.84
N VAL A 263 -5.34 -11.67 -6.00
CA VAL A 263 -6.00 -12.38 -7.10
C VAL A 263 -5.58 -11.79 -8.46
N TYR A 264 -5.57 -10.46 -8.60
CA TYR A 264 -5.08 -9.82 -9.83
C TYR A 264 -3.65 -10.26 -10.17
N ASN A 265 -2.77 -10.34 -9.17
CA ASN A 265 -1.37 -10.78 -9.35
C ASN A 265 -1.26 -12.26 -9.81
N GLU A 266 -2.22 -13.12 -9.44
CA GLU A 266 -2.22 -14.53 -9.82
C GLU A 266 -2.80 -14.79 -11.23
N ILE A 267 -3.68 -13.92 -11.74
CA ILE A 267 -4.37 -14.12 -13.02
C ILE A 267 -3.41 -14.32 -14.19
N PRO A 268 -2.33 -13.52 -14.39
CA PRO A 268 -1.39 -13.72 -15.49
C PRO A 268 -0.83 -15.14 -15.59
N GLN A 269 -0.48 -15.76 -14.46
CA GLN A 269 0.07 -17.12 -14.43
C GLN A 269 -1.01 -18.18 -14.71
N LYS A 270 -2.25 -17.93 -14.25
CA LYS A 270 -3.39 -18.80 -14.58
C LYS A 270 -3.71 -18.74 -16.07
N LEU A 271 -3.65 -17.55 -16.68
CA LEU A 271 -3.82 -17.36 -18.12
C LEU A 271 -2.72 -18.06 -18.93
N LEU A 272 -1.46 -17.94 -18.51
CA LEU A 272 -0.34 -18.66 -19.12
C LEU A 272 -0.59 -20.17 -19.16
N SER A 273 -1.09 -20.72 -18.06
CA SER A 273 -1.35 -22.15 -17.90
C SER A 273 -2.59 -22.63 -18.66
N ALA A 274 -3.55 -21.73 -18.92
CA ALA A 274 -4.81 -22.05 -19.59
C ALA A 274 -4.72 -21.97 -21.12
N GLY A 275 -3.68 -21.34 -21.66
CA GLY A 275 -3.45 -21.30 -23.11
C GLY A 275 -3.29 -22.71 -23.70
N ARG A 276 -3.82 -22.91 -24.92
CA ARG A 276 -3.73 -24.19 -25.63
C ARG A 276 -2.29 -24.61 -25.94
N ASP A 277 -1.41 -23.62 -26.07
CA ASP A 277 0.00 -23.72 -26.38
C ASP A 277 0.76 -22.58 -25.66
N LYS A 278 2.09 -22.62 -25.74
CA LYS A 278 2.94 -21.61 -25.07
C LYS A 278 2.78 -20.22 -25.68
N GLU A 279 2.45 -20.11 -26.97
CA GLU A 279 2.26 -18.83 -27.66
C GLU A 279 1.03 -18.12 -27.10
N GLN A 280 -0.13 -18.78 -27.20
CA GLN A 280 -1.40 -18.26 -26.68
C GLN A 280 -1.32 -17.94 -25.18
N GLY A 281 -0.70 -18.82 -24.38
CA GLY A 281 -0.53 -18.58 -22.95
C GLY A 281 0.29 -17.32 -22.65
N ASN A 282 1.42 -17.11 -23.35
CA ASN A 282 2.25 -15.92 -23.15
C ASN A 282 1.57 -14.65 -23.69
N GLN A 283 0.80 -14.74 -24.77
CA GLN A 283 -0.01 -13.63 -25.28
C GLN A 283 -1.07 -13.19 -24.25
N TRP A 284 -1.87 -14.13 -23.74
CA TRP A 284 -2.89 -13.83 -22.73
C TRP A 284 -2.29 -13.27 -21.45
N LYS A 285 -1.17 -13.86 -21.01
CA LYS A 285 -0.40 -13.36 -19.86
C LYS A 285 0.04 -11.92 -20.09
N LEU A 286 0.65 -11.61 -21.24
CA LEU A 286 1.11 -10.26 -21.55
C LEU A 286 -0.03 -9.25 -21.54
N ILE A 287 -1.13 -9.54 -22.25
CA ILE A 287 -2.32 -8.66 -22.29
C ILE A 287 -2.76 -8.28 -20.88
N TYR A 288 -2.85 -9.26 -19.98
CA TYR A 288 -3.31 -9.00 -18.62
C TYR A 288 -2.25 -8.33 -17.73
N LEU A 289 -0.95 -8.58 -17.95
CA LEU A 289 0.10 -7.83 -17.26
C LEU A 289 0.08 -6.34 -17.63
N LEU A 290 -0.18 -6.01 -18.90
CA LEU A 290 -0.34 -4.62 -19.35
C LEU A 290 -1.56 -3.98 -18.66
N HIS A 291 -2.67 -4.71 -18.54
CA HIS A 291 -3.85 -4.27 -17.78
C HIS A 291 -3.52 -3.89 -16.34
N ILE A 292 -2.73 -4.71 -15.65
CA ILE A 292 -2.35 -4.45 -14.24
C ILE A 292 -1.61 -3.12 -14.12
N MET A 293 -0.77 -2.77 -15.10
CA MET A 293 -0.01 -1.51 -15.11
C MET A 293 -0.89 -0.27 -15.27
N ASP A 294 -2.04 -0.39 -15.95
CA ASP A 294 -2.99 0.71 -16.15
C ASP A 294 -3.80 1.03 -14.88
N PHE A 295 -3.82 0.11 -13.90
CA PHE A 295 -4.66 0.22 -12.71
C PHE A 295 -3.88 0.83 -11.55
N THR A 296 -4.23 2.06 -11.18
CA THR A 296 -3.60 2.78 -10.05
C THR A 296 -3.75 2.01 -8.73
N GLY A 297 -4.83 1.28 -8.54
CA GLY A 297 -5.08 0.44 -7.39
C GLY A 297 -4.16 -0.77 -7.27
N LEU A 298 -3.55 -1.20 -8.37
CA LEU A 298 -2.59 -2.29 -8.41
C LEU A 298 -1.14 -1.79 -8.32
N SER A 299 -0.94 -0.50 -7.99
CA SER A 299 0.40 0.11 -7.91
C SER A 299 1.39 -0.62 -6.99
N SER A 300 0.92 -1.31 -5.95
CA SER A 300 1.77 -2.11 -5.07
C SER A 300 2.42 -3.32 -5.74
N ILE A 301 1.88 -3.80 -6.86
CA ILE A 301 2.42 -4.93 -7.64
C ILE A 301 3.01 -4.49 -8.98
N HIS A 302 3.04 -3.20 -9.31
CA HIS A 302 3.52 -2.69 -10.60
C HIS A 302 4.98 -3.03 -10.87
N GLU A 303 5.86 -2.96 -9.87
CA GLU A 303 7.27 -3.27 -10.10
C GLU A 303 7.49 -4.76 -10.42
N GLU A 304 6.79 -5.65 -9.71
CA GLU A 304 6.82 -7.09 -9.99
C GLU A 304 6.21 -7.39 -11.36
N THR A 305 5.06 -6.78 -11.66
CA THR A 305 4.38 -6.88 -12.95
C THR A 305 5.30 -6.45 -14.09
N LEU A 306 6.02 -5.34 -13.93
CA LEU A 306 6.98 -4.85 -14.94
C LEU A 306 8.12 -5.84 -15.20
N ARG A 307 8.64 -6.49 -14.14
CA ARG A 307 9.63 -7.57 -14.31
C ARG A 307 9.05 -8.77 -15.05
N ASP A 308 7.78 -9.10 -14.83
CA ASP A 308 7.11 -10.23 -15.51
C ASP A 308 6.76 -9.89 -16.97
N ILE A 309 6.41 -8.64 -17.27
CA ILE A 309 6.27 -8.12 -18.64
C ILE A 309 7.58 -8.32 -19.40
N ASN A 310 8.71 -7.89 -18.81
CA ASN A 310 10.03 -8.03 -19.43
C ASN A 310 10.36 -9.49 -19.78
N ARG A 311 10.09 -10.43 -18.86
CA ARG A 311 10.31 -11.86 -19.08
C ARG A 311 9.43 -12.40 -20.20
N THR A 312 8.15 -12.02 -20.20
CA THR A 312 7.15 -12.50 -21.17
C THR A 312 7.45 -11.98 -22.57
N ILE A 313 7.80 -10.70 -22.72
CA ILE A 313 8.20 -10.11 -24.00
C ILE A 313 9.50 -10.70 -24.52
N SER A 314 10.50 -10.89 -23.66
CA SER A 314 11.76 -11.53 -24.06
C SER A 314 11.53 -12.92 -24.66
N TRP A 315 10.53 -13.65 -24.17
CA TRP A 315 10.11 -14.93 -24.73
C TRP A 315 9.39 -14.74 -26.07
N LEU A 316 8.41 -13.84 -26.15
CA LEU A 316 7.63 -13.59 -27.37
C LEU A 316 8.53 -13.14 -28.53
N ILE A 317 9.50 -12.25 -28.30
CA ILE A 317 10.45 -11.79 -29.34
C ILE A 317 11.19 -12.96 -30.02
N GLN A 318 11.48 -14.03 -29.27
CA GLN A 318 12.21 -15.18 -29.78
C GLN A 318 11.34 -16.23 -30.48
N HIS A 319 10.03 -16.22 -30.26
CA HIS A 319 9.13 -17.33 -30.63
C HIS A 319 7.93 -16.90 -31.49
N GLU A 320 7.63 -15.61 -31.63
CA GLU A 320 6.43 -15.11 -32.31
C GLU A 320 6.69 -14.44 -33.67
N ASN A 321 5.60 -14.19 -34.40
CA ASN A 321 5.61 -13.44 -35.65
C ASN A 321 5.92 -11.94 -35.40
N PRO A 322 6.79 -11.30 -36.23
CA PRO A 322 7.14 -9.87 -36.11
C PRO A 322 6.00 -8.88 -35.88
N GLN A 323 4.86 -9.05 -36.56
CA GLN A 323 3.73 -8.10 -36.48
C GLN A 323 3.09 -8.05 -35.08
N LEU A 324 3.00 -9.21 -34.41
CA LEU A 324 2.48 -9.29 -33.04
C LEU A 324 3.49 -8.73 -32.03
N ILE A 325 4.79 -8.87 -32.33
CA ILE A 325 5.87 -8.34 -31.50
C ILE A 325 5.87 -6.81 -31.54
N GLU A 326 5.67 -6.19 -32.71
CA GLU A 326 5.63 -4.72 -32.85
C GLU A 326 4.54 -4.08 -31.98
N GLN A 327 3.29 -4.61 -32.05
CA GLN A 327 2.18 -4.10 -31.23
C GLN A 327 2.43 -4.28 -29.72
N ALA A 328 3.01 -5.41 -29.34
CA ALA A 328 3.38 -5.68 -27.96
C ALA A 328 4.49 -4.74 -27.45
N LEU A 329 5.48 -4.45 -28.29
CA LEU A 329 6.57 -3.52 -27.98
C LEU A 329 6.06 -2.09 -27.82
N GLU A 330 5.20 -1.61 -28.71
CA GLU A 330 4.64 -0.25 -28.65
C GLU A 330 3.92 0.02 -27.32
N LYS A 331 2.98 -0.85 -26.93
CA LYS A 331 2.27 -0.74 -25.65
C LYS A 331 3.23 -0.80 -24.45
N THR A 332 4.27 -1.64 -24.55
CA THR A 332 5.26 -1.79 -23.48
C THR A 332 6.12 -0.55 -23.33
N PHE A 333 6.54 0.08 -24.43
CA PHE A 333 7.31 1.32 -24.39
C PHE A 333 6.51 2.48 -23.77
N ALA A 334 5.22 2.58 -24.08
CA ALA A 334 4.34 3.54 -23.44
C ALA A 334 4.30 3.37 -21.91
N ILE A 335 4.14 2.13 -21.43
CA ILE A 335 4.16 1.80 -19.99
C ILE A 335 5.54 2.08 -19.38
N LEU A 336 6.63 1.74 -20.07
CA LEU A 336 7.99 1.96 -19.59
C LEU A 336 8.32 3.43 -19.42
N LYS A 337 7.82 4.29 -20.32
CA LYS A 337 8.00 5.74 -20.23
C LYS A 337 7.40 6.32 -18.94
N ILE A 338 6.21 5.86 -18.57
CA ILE A 338 5.54 6.24 -17.31
C ILE A 338 6.25 5.59 -16.11
N SER A 339 6.64 4.32 -16.24
CA SER A 339 7.25 3.55 -15.16
C SER A 339 8.68 3.98 -14.84
N ALA A 340 9.41 4.60 -15.77
CA ALA A 340 10.77 5.08 -15.57
C ALA A 340 10.87 6.16 -14.47
N GLU A 341 9.82 6.94 -14.25
CA GLU A 341 9.78 7.92 -13.15
C GLU A 341 9.75 7.25 -11.77
N LYS A 342 9.08 6.09 -11.66
CA LYS A 342 8.88 5.38 -10.39
C LYS A 342 9.90 4.26 -10.16
N PHE A 343 10.30 3.58 -11.23
CA PHE A 343 11.12 2.37 -11.20
C PHE A 343 12.25 2.43 -12.25
N PRO A 344 13.16 3.42 -12.18
CA PRO A 344 14.12 3.70 -13.26
C PRO A 344 15.03 2.51 -13.57
N GLY A 345 15.52 1.80 -12.54
CA GLY A 345 16.38 0.63 -12.73
C GLY A 345 15.66 -0.55 -13.39
N THR A 346 14.41 -0.82 -12.99
CA THR A 346 13.60 -1.88 -13.59
C THR A 346 13.24 -1.53 -15.03
N ALA A 347 12.83 -0.28 -15.30
CA ALA A 347 12.51 0.18 -16.66
C ALA A 347 13.72 0.10 -17.61
N LEU A 348 14.91 0.56 -17.17
CA LEU A 348 16.13 0.48 -17.97
C LEU A 348 16.53 -0.97 -18.29
N ASN A 349 16.42 -1.87 -17.31
CA ASN A 349 16.67 -3.29 -17.52
C ASN A 349 15.66 -3.92 -18.51
N CYS A 350 14.42 -3.43 -18.57
CA CYS A 350 13.45 -3.87 -19.58
C CYS A 350 13.88 -3.45 -20.98
N VAL A 351 14.22 -2.17 -21.18
CA VAL A 351 14.69 -1.66 -22.48
C VAL A 351 15.93 -2.43 -22.95
N LEU A 352 16.90 -2.66 -22.06
CA LEU A 352 18.11 -3.40 -22.39
C LEU A 352 17.82 -4.85 -22.81
N ASN A 353 16.96 -5.55 -22.08
CA ASN A 353 16.62 -6.94 -22.38
C ASN A 353 15.83 -7.07 -23.68
N MET A 354 14.86 -6.18 -23.92
CA MET A 354 14.12 -6.13 -25.18
C MET A 354 15.06 -5.85 -26.35
N GLY A 355 15.96 -4.87 -26.22
CA GLY A 355 16.93 -4.54 -27.28
C GLY A 355 17.86 -5.71 -27.61
N ARG A 356 18.34 -6.42 -26.58
CA ARG A 356 19.12 -7.66 -26.76
C ARG A 356 18.29 -8.76 -27.42
N GLY A 357 17.01 -8.89 -27.06
CA GLY A 357 16.08 -9.85 -27.65
C GLY A 357 15.86 -9.57 -29.14
N VAL A 358 15.50 -8.33 -29.47
CA VAL A 358 15.25 -7.88 -30.85
C VAL A 358 16.49 -8.04 -31.71
N TYR A 359 17.66 -7.61 -31.23
CA TYR A 359 18.91 -7.76 -31.97
C TYR A 359 19.24 -9.22 -32.31
N LYS A 360 18.94 -10.16 -31.40
CA LYS A 360 19.15 -11.60 -31.64
C LYS A 360 18.21 -12.22 -32.68
N THR A 361 17.11 -11.55 -33.03
CA THR A 361 16.21 -12.08 -34.06
C THR A 361 16.78 -11.96 -35.47
N ASP A 362 17.80 -11.12 -35.67
CA ASP A 362 18.42 -10.80 -36.97
C ASP A 362 17.41 -10.32 -38.05
N LYS A 363 16.26 -9.77 -37.59
CA LYS A 363 15.22 -9.21 -38.46
C LYS A 363 15.41 -7.69 -38.55
N ASN A 364 15.91 -7.21 -39.70
CA ASN A 364 16.21 -5.80 -39.91
C ASN A 364 15.01 -4.86 -39.68
N GLU A 365 13.80 -5.27 -40.05
CA GLU A 365 12.58 -4.48 -39.83
C GLU A 365 12.31 -4.28 -38.32
N LEU A 366 12.36 -5.36 -37.53
CA LEU A 366 12.12 -5.31 -36.10
C LEU A 366 13.22 -4.52 -35.34
N VAL A 367 14.47 -4.64 -35.78
CA VAL A 367 15.59 -3.84 -35.25
C VAL A 367 15.41 -2.36 -35.57
N SER A 368 14.94 -2.03 -36.77
CA SER A 368 14.70 -0.64 -37.18
C SER A 368 13.54 -0.03 -36.39
N PHE A 369 12.43 -0.75 -36.25
CA PHE A 369 11.29 -0.34 -35.42
C PHE A 369 11.73 -0.02 -33.99
N PHE A 370 12.47 -0.93 -33.35
CA PHE A 370 12.96 -0.77 -31.98
C PHE A 370 13.86 0.47 -31.78
N MET A 371 14.64 0.84 -32.80
CA MET A 371 15.62 1.94 -32.72
C MET A 371 15.05 3.31 -33.05
N PHE A 372 13.99 3.40 -33.85
CA PHE A 372 13.55 4.65 -34.46
C PHE A 372 12.09 5.04 -34.22
N ASP A 373 11.21 4.12 -33.79
CA ASP A 373 9.76 4.37 -33.75
C ASP A 373 9.15 4.51 -32.34
N HIS A 374 9.93 4.85 -31.30
CA HIS A 374 9.48 4.92 -29.88
C HIS A 374 9.89 6.18 -29.11
#